data_AF-A0A756ZLX2-F1
#
_entry.id   AF-A0A756ZLX2-F1
#
_cell.length_a   1.000
_cell.length_b   1.000
_cell.length_c   1.000
_cell.angle_alpha   90.00
_cell.angle_beta   90.00
_cell.angle_gamma   90.00
#
_symmetry.space_group_name_H-M   'P 1'
#
loop_
_entity.id
_entity.type
_entity.pdbx_description
1 polymer ?
#
loop_
_entity_poly.entity_id
_entity_poly.type
_entity_poly.pdbx_seq_one_letter_code
_entity_poly.pdbx_strand_id
1 'polypeptide(L)'
;MTVSLVDKRRSGQRIPGLDLANGTWFTILDIPGMESLVNQQHTNDPLNVTPAKAKKMADIVEAWTPPDGWSGDEPEKMKRYIVEFLRGCNGFRSH
;
A
#
# COMPACT_ATOMS: atom_id res chain seq x y z
N MET A 1 3.68 13.91 -7.56
CA MET A 1 2.99 13.82 -6.25
C MET A 1 3.18 12.40 -5.72
N THR A 2 3.28 12.28 -4.39
CA THR A 2 3.55 11.01 -3.69
C THR A 2 2.52 10.78 -2.60
N VAL A 3 2.32 9.52 -2.23
CA VAL A 3 1.54 9.06 -1.08
C VAL A 3 2.48 8.36 -0.10
N SER A 4 2.42 8.75 1.16
CA SER A 4 3.21 8.14 2.24
C SER A 4 2.36 7.15 3.02
N LEU A 5 2.81 5.90 3.13
CA LEU A 5 2.20 4.89 3.99
C LEU A 5 2.92 4.87 5.35
N VAL A 6 2.19 5.17 6.41
CA VAL A 6 2.75 5.31 7.77
C VAL A 6 2.12 4.31 8.72
N ASP A 7 2.95 3.45 9.33
CA ASP A 7 2.52 2.51 10.37
C ASP A 7 1.91 3.23 11.58
N LYS A 8 0.79 2.70 12.09
CA LYS A 8 0.02 3.30 13.18
C LYS A 8 0.61 3.09 14.57
N ARG A 9 1.68 2.30 14.71
CA ARG A 9 2.39 2.15 15.99
C ARG A 9 2.86 3.50 16.53
N ARG A 10 3.16 3.54 17.84
CA ARG A 10 3.71 4.73 18.50
C ARG A 10 5.08 5.07 17.91
N SER A 11 5.43 6.35 17.95
CA SER A 11 6.78 6.80 17.55
C SER A 11 7.84 5.99 18.31
N GLY A 12 8.87 5.50 17.61
CA GLY A 12 9.89 4.59 18.14
C GLY A 12 9.58 3.09 18.03
N GLN A 13 8.35 2.69 17.65
CA GLN A 13 7.96 1.29 17.43
C GLN A 13 7.50 1.00 15.99
N ARG A 14 7.37 2.06 15.17
CA ARG A 14 6.93 1.97 13.78
C ARG A 14 7.96 1.23 12.94
N ILE A 15 7.47 0.41 12.02
CA ILE A 15 8.30 0.02 10.88
C ILE A 15 8.52 1.24 9.97
N PRO A 16 9.60 1.26 9.16
CA PRO A 16 9.79 2.30 8.16
C PRO A 16 8.54 2.47 7.29
N GLY A 17 8.14 3.73 7.06
CA GLY A 17 7.07 4.05 6.13
C GLY A 17 7.50 3.81 4.69
N LEU A 18 6.55 3.86 3.77
CA LEU A 18 6.80 3.69 2.35
C LEU A 18 6.23 4.88 1.57
N ASP A 19 7.08 5.59 0.84
CA ASP A 19 6.67 6.67 -0.06
C ASP A 19 6.51 6.13 -1.47
N LEU A 20 5.34 6.34 -2.06
CA LEU A 20 4.96 5.82 -3.37
C LEU A 20 4.58 6.97 -4.29
N ALA A 21 4.87 6.85 -5.58
CA ALA A 21 4.26 7.74 -6.57
C ALA A 21 2.74 7.52 -6.59
N ASN A 22 1.95 8.58 -6.80
CA ASN A 22 0.49 8.47 -6.85
C ASN A 22 0.01 7.40 -7.83
N GLY A 23 0.57 7.37 -9.05
CA GLY A 23 0.21 6.35 -10.05
C GLY A 23 0.46 4.93 -9.54
N THR A 24 1.60 4.71 -8.87
CA THR A 24 1.94 3.42 -8.26
C THR A 24 0.91 3.02 -7.20
N TRP A 25 0.55 3.94 -6.30
CA TRP A 25 -0.43 3.68 -5.25
C TRP A 25 -1.85 3.48 -5.79
N PHE A 26 -2.30 4.29 -6.75
CA PHE A 26 -3.64 4.19 -7.30
C PHE A 26 -3.85 2.90 -8.09
N THR A 27 -2.84 2.42 -8.82
CA THR A 27 -2.90 1.08 -9.44
C THR A 27 -3.09 -0.02 -8.39
N ILE A 28 -2.52 0.10 -7.18
CA ILE A 28 -2.77 -0.85 -6.09
C ILE A 28 -4.22 -0.77 -5.61
N LEU A 29 -4.76 0.44 -5.48
CA LEU A 29 -6.17 0.63 -5.10
C LEU A 29 -7.12 0.01 -6.13
N ASP A 30 -6.75 0.00 -7.41
CA ASP A 30 -7.57 -0.53 -8.51
C ASP A 30 -7.47 -2.05 -8.69
N ILE A 31 -6.65 -2.76 -7.90
CA ILE A 31 -6.58 -4.22 -7.99
C ILE A 31 -7.94 -4.81 -7.60
N PRO A 32 -8.52 -5.73 -8.41
CA PRO A 32 -9.79 -6.37 -8.09
C PRO A 32 -9.80 -6.99 -6.68
N GLY A 33 -10.83 -6.70 -5.89
CA GLY A 33 -11.01 -7.14 -4.51
C GLY A 33 -10.61 -6.09 -3.48
N MET A 34 -9.85 -5.06 -3.86
CA MET A 34 -9.40 -3.99 -2.96
C MET A 34 -10.57 -3.10 -2.47
N GLU A 35 -11.62 -2.95 -3.28
CA GLU A 35 -12.86 -2.22 -2.97
C GLU A 35 -13.57 -2.74 -1.73
N SER A 36 -13.38 -4.01 -1.39
CA SER A 36 -13.95 -4.63 -0.19
C SER A 36 -13.18 -4.25 1.09
N LEU A 37 -11.97 -3.70 0.95
CA LEU A 37 -11.07 -3.42 2.07
C LEU A 37 -10.96 -1.92 2.35
N VAL A 38 -10.80 -1.11 1.30
CA VAL A 38 -10.53 0.33 1.39
C VAL A 38 -11.32 1.09 0.34
N ASN A 39 -11.49 2.40 0.57
CA ASN A 39 -12.01 3.28 -0.46
C ASN A 39 -10.95 3.41 -1.57
N GLN A 40 -11.38 3.28 -2.82
CA GLN A 40 -10.54 3.37 -4.02
C GLN A 40 -10.49 4.78 -4.62
N GLN A 41 -10.95 5.81 -3.91
CA GLN A 41 -10.80 7.18 -4.39
C GLN A 41 -9.32 7.49 -4.67
N HIS A 42 -9.04 7.95 -5.90
CA HIS A 42 -7.72 8.38 -6.35
C HIS A 42 -7.40 9.80 -5.87
N THR A 43 -7.68 10.05 -4.60
CA THR A 43 -7.33 11.28 -3.91
C THR A 43 -6.17 11.00 -2.97
N ASN A 44 -5.45 12.05 -2.58
CA ASN A 44 -4.49 11.96 -1.47
C ASN A 44 -5.20 11.99 -0.11
N ASP A 45 -6.50 11.67 -0.06
CA ASP A 45 -7.22 11.66 1.21
C ASP A 45 -6.70 10.55 2.11
N PRO A 46 -6.64 10.79 3.42
CA PRO A 46 -6.05 9.84 4.33
C PRO A 46 -6.93 8.59 4.47
N LEU A 47 -6.39 7.45 4.06
CA LEU A 47 -6.94 6.15 4.41
C LEU A 47 -6.49 5.79 5.81
N ASN A 48 -7.39 5.20 6.59
CA ASN A 48 -7.09 4.70 7.93
C ASN A 48 -7.37 3.21 7.99
N VAL A 49 -6.32 2.42 7.82
CA VAL A 49 -6.42 0.96 7.59
C VAL A 49 -6.09 0.20 8.86
N THR A 50 -6.86 -0.85 9.15
CA THR A 50 -6.63 -1.74 10.30
C THR A 50 -5.56 -2.80 9.96
N PRO A 51 -4.87 -3.40 10.94
CA PRO A 51 -3.89 -4.45 10.68
C PRO A 51 -4.48 -5.63 9.90
N ALA A 52 -5.71 -6.04 10.23
CA ALA A 52 -6.39 -7.14 9.55
C ALA A 52 -6.67 -6.83 8.08
N LYS A 53 -7.10 -5.59 7.78
CA LYS A 53 -7.29 -5.15 6.39
C LYS A 53 -5.96 -5.07 5.64
N ALA A 54 -4.92 -4.49 6.24
CA ALA A 54 -3.59 -4.41 5.63
C ALA A 54 -3.04 -5.79 5.25
N LYS A 55 -3.22 -6.81 6.10
CA LYS A 55 -2.84 -8.20 5.78
C LYS A 55 -3.59 -8.76 4.56
N LYS A 56 -4.90 -8.49 4.45
CA LYS A 56 -5.70 -8.88 3.28
C LYS A 56 -5.29 -8.12 2.02
N MET A 57 -4.95 -6.84 2.14
CA MET A 57 -4.38 -6.06 1.04
C MET A 57 -3.08 -6.70 0.57
N ALA A 58 -2.23 -7.15 1.50
CA ALA A 58 -0.99 -7.85 1.15
C ALA A 58 -1.25 -9.15 0.36
N ASP A 59 -2.25 -9.95 0.75
CA ASP A 59 -2.63 -11.16 0.00
C ASP A 59 -3.02 -10.82 -1.46
N ILE A 60 -3.81 -9.76 -1.65
CA ILE A 60 -4.25 -9.30 -2.98
C ILE A 60 -3.06 -8.82 -3.80
N VAL A 61 -2.21 -7.96 -3.22
CA VAL A 61 -1.03 -7.42 -3.92
C VAL A 61 -0.04 -8.53 -4.26
N GLU A 62 0.18 -9.50 -3.36
CA GLU A 62 1.10 -10.61 -3.57
C GLU A 62 0.69 -11.50 -4.75
N ALA A 63 -0.61 -11.77 -4.90
CA ALA A 63 -1.17 -12.55 -6.01
C ALA A 63 -1.26 -11.78 -7.35
N TRP A 64 -1.17 -10.45 -7.31
CA TRP A 64 -1.33 -9.59 -8.48
C TRP A 64 -0.05 -9.47 -9.32
N THR A 65 -0.19 -9.43 -10.65
CA THR A 65 0.93 -9.18 -11.58
C THR A 65 0.96 -7.69 -11.96
N PRO A 66 2.05 -6.96 -11.67
CA PRO A 66 2.13 -5.55 -11.99
C PRO A 66 2.20 -5.32 -13.51
N PRO A 67 1.53 -4.29 -14.06
CA PRO A 67 1.65 -3.94 -15.46
C PRO A 67 3.00 -3.31 -15.77
N ASP A 68 3.39 -3.34 -17.05
CA ASP A 68 4.65 -2.76 -17.51
C ASP A 68 4.75 -1.27 -17.13
N GLY A 69 5.91 -0.89 -16.57
CA GLY A 69 6.21 0.50 -16.18
C GLY A 69 5.51 1.01 -14.92
N TRP A 70 4.75 0.17 -14.19
CA TRP A 70 3.97 0.58 -13.01
C TRP A 70 4.77 1.33 -11.92
N SER A 71 6.00 0.88 -11.64
CA SER A 71 6.88 1.53 -10.67
C SER A 71 8.27 1.82 -11.24
N GLY A 72 8.33 2.15 -12.53
CA GLY A 72 9.60 2.28 -13.27
C GLY A 72 10.24 0.93 -13.57
N ASP A 73 11.56 0.85 -13.39
CA ASP A 73 12.38 -0.27 -13.89
C ASP A 73 12.38 -1.52 -12.98
N GLU A 74 11.88 -1.42 -11.74
CA GLU A 74 11.91 -2.52 -10.76
C GLU A 74 10.53 -2.84 -10.14
N PRO A 75 9.51 -3.23 -10.94
CA PRO A 75 8.14 -3.48 -10.47
C PRO A 75 8.03 -4.58 -9.40
N GLU A 76 8.77 -5.69 -9.56
CA GLU A 76 8.74 -6.79 -8.59
C GLU A 76 9.34 -6.39 -7.23
N LYS A 77 10.35 -5.53 -7.24
CA LYS A 77 10.96 -5.02 -6.00
C LYS A 77 10.02 -4.07 -5.27
N MET A 78 9.35 -3.18 -6.00
CA MET A 78 8.36 -2.29 -5.41
C MET A 78 7.17 -3.08 -4.84
N LYS A 79 6.67 -4.06 -5.60
CA LYS A 79 5.63 -4.99 -5.12
C LYS A 79 6.05 -5.65 -3.81
N ARG A 80 7.27 -6.18 -3.74
CA ARG A 80 7.81 -6.79 -2.53
C ARG A 80 7.85 -5.82 -1.34
N TYR A 81 8.31 -4.59 -1.52
CA TYR A 81 8.31 -3.59 -0.44
C TYR A 81 6.91 -3.24 0.07
N ILE A 82 5.93 -3.11 -0.84
CA ILE A 82 4.54 -2.88 -0.46
C ILE A 82 3.99 -4.06 0.34
N VAL A 83 4.23 -5.30 -0.11
CA VAL A 83 3.79 -6.51 0.60
C VAL A 83 4.45 -6.59 1.98
N GLU A 84 5.76 -6.41 2.08
CA GLU A 84 6.50 -6.44 3.35
C GLU A 84 5.98 -5.39 4.34
N PHE A 85 5.72 -4.17 3.88
CA PHE A 85 5.11 -3.12 4.70
C PHE A 85 3.71 -3.51 5.18
N LEU A 86 2.82 -3.93 4.27
CA LEU A 86 1.43 -4.28 4.58
C LEU A 86 1.33 -5.45 5.57
N ARG A 87 2.21 -6.46 5.45
CA ARG A 87 2.30 -7.60 6.37
C ARG A 87 2.85 -7.20 7.75
N GLY A 88 3.84 -6.30 7.77
CA GLY A 88 4.55 -5.92 8.99
C GLY A 88 3.88 -4.82 9.82
N CYS A 89 3.05 -3.97 9.20
CA CYS A 89 2.43 -2.83 9.88
C CYS A 89 1.38 -3.25 10.93
N ASN A 90 1.11 -2.38 11.90
CA ASN A 90 -0.04 -2.52 12.80
C ASN A 90 -1.25 -1.71 12.28
N GLY A 91 -1.52 -1.85 10.98
CA GLY A 91 -2.36 -0.92 10.23
C GLY A 91 -1.61 0.35 9.87
N PHE A 92 -2.12 1.10 8.89
CA PHE A 92 -1.42 2.28 8.37
C PHE A 92 -2.36 3.46 8.13
N ARG A 93 -1.75 4.63 7.97
CA ARG A 93 -2.38 5.83 7.42
C ARG A 93 -1.71 6.18 6.10
N SER A 94 -2.48 6.62 5.10
CA SER A 94 -1.95 7.28 3.90
C SER A 94 -2.11 8.79 4.01
N HIS A 95 -1.26 9.57 3.36
CA HIS A 95 -1.43 11.02 3.11
C HIS A 95 -0.42 11.51 2.06
#